data_AF-A0A1T4RI67-F1
#
_entry.id   AF-A0A1T4RI67-F1
#
_cell.length_a   1.000
_cell.length_b   1.000
_cell.length_c   1.000
_cell.angle_alpha   90.00
_cell.angle_beta   90.00
_cell.angle_gamma   90.00
#
_symmetry.space_group_name_H-M   'P 1'
#
loop_
_entity.id
_entity.type
_entity.pdbx_description
1 polymer ?
#
loop_
_entity_poly.entity_id
_entity_poly.type
_entity_poly.pdbx_seq_one_letter_code
_entity_poly.pdbx_strand_id
1 'polypeptide(L)'
;MKVTLDISLMSKTKLPIRDLELVKEVLGDSRVTDWEIFEFDYPNCMFHELGIFVENYEMSKSTFTDDLNYLTQILVEIVEKISTDVEIIATDDDNGNFVDEYQKDFENVEKCTFFVTKRKLNHKLFYVSEQKTHVYVNFKYTSLKLYFDL
;
A
#
# COMPACT_ATOMS: atom_id res chain seq x y z
N MET A 1 -17.02 -6.77 6.55
CA MET A 1 -17.08 -5.42 5.96
C MET A 1 -16.36 -5.50 4.65
N LYS A 2 -16.92 -4.91 3.60
CA LYS A 2 -16.17 -4.71 2.35
C LYS A 2 -15.30 -3.48 2.54
N VAL A 3 -14.01 -3.64 2.36
CA VAL A 3 -13.03 -2.56 2.37
C VAL A 3 -12.61 -2.36 0.92
N THR A 4 -12.61 -1.11 0.48
CA THR A 4 -11.89 -0.72 -0.73
C THR A 4 -10.51 -0.26 -0.28
N LEU A 5 -9.47 -0.77 -0.93
CA LEU A 5 -8.09 -0.33 -0.67
C LEU A 5 -7.55 0.34 -1.94
N ASP A 6 -7.18 1.60 -1.78
CA ASP A 6 -6.47 2.36 -2.79
C ASP A 6 -4.97 2.25 -2.49
N ILE A 7 -4.25 1.55 -3.36
CA ILE A 7 -2.83 1.24 -3.19
C ILE A 7 -2.02 1.96 -4.26
N SER A 8 -1.20 2.92 -3.87
CA SER A 8 -0.30 3.65 -4.73
C SER A 8 1.13 3.11 -4.61
N LEU A 9 1.70 2.64 -5.71
CA LEU A 9 3.13 2.34 -5.82
C LEU A 9 3.84 3.59 -6.35
N MET A 10 4.59 4.24 -5.47
CA MET A 10 5.32 5.48 -5.76
C MET A 10 6.75 5.18 -6.16
N SER A 11 7.17 5.69 -7.31
CA SER A 11 8.50 5.43 -7.87
C SER A 11 9.08 6.67 -8.52
N LYS A 12 10.42 6.84 -8.52
CA LYS A 12 11.05 7.99 -9.22
C LYS A 12 11.11 7.82 -10.74
N THR A 13 10.86 6.62 -11.22
CA THR A 13 10.87 6.26 -12.64
C THR A 13 9.70 5.35 -12.90
N LYS A 14 9.02 5.56 -14.03
CA LYS A 14 7.94 4.69 -14.48
C LYS A 14 8.33 3.21 -14.39
N LEU A 15 7.44 2.39 -13.84
CA LEU A 15 7.66 0.96 -13.72
C LEU A 15 7.86 0.34 -15.12
N PRO A 16 8.92 -0.44 -15.34
CA PRO A 16 9.09 -1.17 -16.58
C PRO A 16 8.01 -2.25 -16.68
N ILE A 17 7.63 -2.61 -17.91
CA ILE A 17 6.59 -3.62 -18.20
C ILE A 17 6.82 -4.90 -17.39
N ARG A 18 8.08 -5.34 -17.26
CA ARG A 18 8.42 -6.53 -16.47
C ARG A 18 7.98 -6.42 -15.01
N ASP A 19 8.23 -5.28 -14.37
CA ASP A 19 7.85 -5.08 -12.97
C ASP A 19 6.34 -4.97 -12.83
N LEU A 20 5.67 -4.29 -13.77
CA LEU A 20 4.20 -4.25 -13.82
C LEU A 20 3.58 -5.66 -13.92
N GLU A 21 4.13 -6.54 -14.76
CA GLU A 21 3.64 -7.91 -14.87
C GLU A 21 3.87 -8.73 -13.59
N LEU A 22 4.97 -8.49 -12.87
CA LEU A 22 5.21 -9.11 -11.56
C LEU A 22 4.21 -8.62 -10.50
N VAL A 23 3.83 -7.33 -10.52
CA VAL A 23 2.76 -6.81 -9.64
C VAL A 23 1.45 -7.56 -9.92
N LYS A 24 1.09 -7.70 -11.20
CA LYS A 24 -0.13 -8.42 -11.60
C LYS A 24 -0.09 -9.90 -11.23
N GLU A 25 1.07 -10.55 -11.36
CA GLU A 25 1.27 -11.95 -10.94
C GLU A 25 0.99 -12.11 -9.44
N VAL A 26 1.58 -11.26 -8.60
CA VAL A 26 1.38 -11.31 -7.14
C VAL A 26 -0.10 -11.10 -6.78
N LEU A 27 -0.77 -10.14 -7.42
CA LEU A 27 -2.19 -9.90 -7.19
C LEU A 27 -3.06 -11.06 -7.71
N GLY A 28 -2.72 -11.63 -8.86
CA GLY A 28 -3.47 -12.72 -9.49
C GLY A 28 -3.39 -14.06 -8.74
N ASP A 29 -2.27 -14.32 -8.06
CA ASP A 29 -2.10 -15.50 -7.19
C ASP A 29 -2.69 -15.29 -5.78
N SER A 30 -3.21 -14.09 -5.51
CA SER A 30 -3.74 -13.72 -4.22
C SER A 30 -5.24 -14.01 -4.06
N ARG A 31 -5.75 -13.87 -2.83
CA ARG A 31 -7.19 -13.89 -2.51
C ARG A 31 -7.89 -12.59 -2.93
N VAL A 32 -7.15 -11.62 -3.46
CA VAL A 32 -7.67 -10.34 -3.96
C VAL A 32 -8.08 -10.55 -5.41
N THR A 33 -9.38 -10.71 -5.65
CA THR A 33 -9.90 -11.08 -6.99
C THR A 33 -10.39 -9.90 -7.80
N ASP A 34 -10.77 -8.80 -7.14
CA ASP A 34 -11.35 -7.62 -7.78
C ASP A 34 -10.36 -6.47 -7.65
N TRP A 35 -9.50 -6.32 -8.65
CA TRP A 35 -8.53 -5.23 -8.69
C TRP A 35 -8.39 -4.63 -10.08
N GLU A 36 -8.13 -3.32 -10.10
CA GLU A 36 -7.82 -2.57 -11.30
C GLU A 36 -6.53 -1.78 -11.13
N ILE A 37 -5.77 -1.64 -12.21
CA ILE A 37 -4.50 -0.91 -12.20
C ILE A 37 -4.61 0.29 -13.12
N PHE A 38 -4.16 1.44 -12.62
CA PHE A 38 -4.08 2.70 -13.36
C PHE A 38 -2.69 3.29 -13.22
N GLU A 39 -2.18 3.84 -14.31
CA GLU A 39 -0.96 4.62 -14.30
C GLU A 39 -1.32 6.10 -14.25
N PHE A 40 -0.80 6.81 -13.26
CA PHE A 40 -0.99 8.25 -13.12
C PHE A 40 0.33 8.98 -13.31
N ASP A 41 0.34 9.92 -14.26
CA ASP A 41 1.43 10.85 -14.50
C ASP A 41 0.95 12.26 -14.17
N TYR A 42 1.26 12.73 -12.97
CA TYR A 42 0.90 14.08 -12.52
C TYR A 42 1.94 15.11 -13.01
N PRO A 43 1.51 16.16 -13.74
CA PRO A 43 2.43 17.23 -14.14
C PRO A 43 3.10 17.87 -12.92
N ASN A 44 4.44 17.96 -12.93
CA ASN A 44 5.28 18.49 -11.84
C ASN A 44 5.38 17.61 -10.59
N CYS A 45 5.02 16.33 -10.67
CA CYS A 45 5.25 15.37 -9.60
C CYS A 45 6.66 14.78 -9.65
N MET A 46 7.28 14.58 -8.49
CA MET A 46 8.59 13.90 -8.39
C MET A 46 8.49 12.39 -8.65
N PHE A 47 7.29 11.82 -8.49
CA PHE A 47 7.05 10.39 -8.57
C PHE A 47 6.08 10.04 -9.71
N HIS A 48 6.28 8.85 -10.26
CA HIS A 48 5.27 8.14 -11.01
C HIS A 48 4.47 7.26 -10.07
N GLU A 49 3.17 7.21 -10.30
CA GLU A 49 2.26 6.39 -9.53
C GLU A 49 1.69 5.27 -10.39
N LEU A 50 1.76 4.05 -9.88
CA LEU A 50 0.89 2.96 -10.28
C LEU A 50 -0.16 2.79 -9.19
N GLY A 51 -1.39 3.22 -9.46
CA GLY A 51 -2.53 3.02 -8.58
C GLY A 51 -3.14 1.65 -8.79
N ILE A 52 -3.45 0.95 -7.70
CA ILE A 52 -4.08 -0.36 -7.66
C ILE A 52 -5.31 -0.20 -6.78
N PHE A 53 -6.48 -0.29 -7.38
CA PHE A 53 -7.76 -0.22 -6.69
C PHE A 53 -8.20 -1.63 -6.41
N VAL A 54 -8.24 -2.01 -5.14
CA VAL A 54 -8.74 -3.29 -4.69
C VAL A 54 -10.16 -3.09 -4.19
N GLU A 55 -11.12 -3.64 -4.93
CA GLU A 55 -12.53 -3.57 -4.59
C GLU A 55 -12.96 -4.79 -3.76
N ASN A 56 -14.03 -4.61 -2.97
CA ASN A 56 -14.74 -5.70 -2.30
C ASN A 56 -13.89 -6.62 -1.41
N TYR A 57 -12.74 -6.18 -0.89
CA TYR A 57 -11.94 -7.00 0.02
C TYR A 57 -12.70 -7.19 1.34
N GLU A 58 -13.16 -8.41 1.61
CA GLU A 58 -14.00 -8.70 2.76
C GLU A 58 -13.18 -9.06 4.00
N MET A 59 -13.22 -8.20 5.02
CA MET A 59 -12.63 -8.47 6.33
C MET A 59 -13.72 -8.69 7.38
N SER A 60 -13.53 -9.70 8.24
CA SER A 60 -14.40 -9.98 9.39
C SER A 60 -13.66 -9.73 10.70
N LYS A 61 -14.37 -9.46 11.80
CA LYS A 61 -13.72 -9.28 13.12
C LYS A 61 -12.95 -10.54 13.55
N SER A 62 -13.43 -11.73 13.15
CA SER A 62 -12.78 -13.01 13.42
C SER A 62 -11.53 -13.29 12.59
N THR A 63 -11.41 -12.68 11.40
CA THR A 63 -10.28 -12.90 10.47
C THR A 63 -9.36 -11.68 10.36
N PHE A 64 -9.70 -10.57 11.03
CA PHE A 64 -9.05 -9.27 10.88
C PHE A 64 -7.52 -9.33 10.94
N THR A 65 -6.96 -10.01 11.95
CA THR A 65 -5.50 -10.15 12.09
C THR A 65 -4.89 -10.97 10.96
N ASP A 66 -5.55 -12.05 10.54
CA ASP A 66 -5.07 -12.92 9.46
C ASP A 66 -5.13 -12.18 8.12
N ASP A 67 -6.21 -11.44 7.88
CA ASP A 67 -6.40 -10.61 6.68
C ASP A 67 -5.37 -9.48 6.63
N LEU A 68 -5.08 -8.83 7.77
CA LEU A 68 -4.04 -7.79 7.86
C LEU A 68 -2.64 -8.36 7.57
N ASN A 69 -2.31 -9.52 8.14
CA ASN A 69 -1.05 -10.20 7.89
C ASN A 69 -0.94 -10.61 6.41
N TYR A 70 -2.03 -11.09 5.83
CA TYR A 70 -2.08 -11.49 4.44
C TYR A 70 -1.87 -10.31 3.48
N LEU A 71 -2.56 -9.19 3.70
CA LEU A 71 -2.34 -7.96 2.93
C LEU A 71 -0.89 -7.48 3.09
N THR A 72 -0.35 -7.50 4.31
CA THR A 72 1.04 -7.14 4.56
C THR A 72 2.01 -7.98 3.72
N GLN A 73 1.80 -9.29 3.65
CA GLN A 73 2.64 -10.20 2.86
C GLN A 73 2.57 -9.88 1.36
N ILE A 74 1.37 -9.62 0.82
CA ILE A 74 1.21 -9.22 -0.59
C ILE A 74 2.01 -7.96 -0.89
N LEU A 75 1.86 -6.92 -0.06
CA LEU A 75 2.52 -5.64 -0.29
C LEU A 75 4.05 -5.76 -0.18
N VAL A 76 4.54 -6.55 0.79
CA VAL A 76 5.97 -6.86 0.91
C VAL A 76 6.47 -7.63 -0.32
N GLU A 77 5.74 -8.66 -0.75
CA GLU A 77 6.11 -9.47 -1.91
C GLU A 77 6.22 -8.63 -3.18
N ILE A 78 5.29 -7.68 -3.39
CA ILE A 78 5.37 -6.72 -4.50
C ILE A 78 6.70 -5.94 -4.44
N VAL A 79 7.02 -5.33 -3.31
CA VAL A 79 8.24 -4.51 -3.12
C VAL A 79 9.52 -5.33 -3.31
N GLU A 80 9.50 -6.61 -2.93
CA GLU A 80 10.66 -7.51 -3.01
C GLU A 80 10.84 -8.14 -4.39
N LYS A 81 9.77 -8.46 -5.12
CA LYS A 81 9.84 -9.10 -6.44
C LYS A 81 10.27 -8.14 -7.55
N ILE A 82 9.82 -6.89 -7.49
CA ILE A 82 10.10 -5.93 -8.56
C ILE A 82 11.50 -5.30 -8.42
N SER A 83 12.08 -4.95 -9.56
CA SER A 83 13.43 -4.36 -9.60
C SER A 83 13.44 -2.86 -9.33
N THR A 84 12.35 -2.17 -9.65
CA THR A 84 12.16 -0.74 -9.41
C THR A 84 12.09 -0.46 -7.91
N ASP A 85 12.77 0.60 -7.48
CA ASP A 85 12.64 1.09 -6.11
C ASP A 85 11.30 1.81 -5.95
N VAL A 86 10.42 1.22 -5.16
CA VAL A 86 9.07 1.74 -4.91
C VAL A 86 8.80 1.84 -3.42
N GLU A 87 7.89 2.74 -3.09
CA GLU A 87 7.25 2.81 -1.79
C GLU A 87 5.75 2.63 -2.00
N ILE A 88 5.13 1.76 -1.21
CA ILE A 88 3.69 1.53 -1.27
C ILE A 88 3.02 2.38 -0.21
N ILE A 89 1.99 3.09 -0.64
CA ILE A 89 1.01 3.73 0.22
C ILE A 89 -0.31 3.03 -0.03
N ALA A 90 -0.94 2.48 1.01
CA ALA A 90 -2.30 1.99 0.91
C ALA A 90 -3.21 2.77 1.86
N THR A 91 -4.36 3.21 1.37
CA THR A 91 -5.38 3.90 2.15
C THR A 91 -6.75 3.25 1.89
N ASP A 92 -7.69 3.40 2.82
CA ASP A 92 -9.04 2.87 2.69
C ASP A 92 -10.11 3.94 2.41
N ASP A 93 -9.68 5.17 2.14
CA ASP A 93 -10.50 6.36 1.83
C ASP A 93 -9.61 7.44 1.19
N ASP A 94 -9.06 7.18 -0.01
CA ASP A 94 -8.22 8.18 -0.66
C ASP A 94 -9.08 9.29 -1.26
N ASN A 95 -9.01 10.47 -0.64
CA ASN A 95 -9.57 11.70 -1.20
C ASN A 95 -8.64 12.33 -2.26
N GLY A 96 -7.70 11.56 -2.83
CA GLY A 96 -6.84 11.93 -3.97
C GLY A 96 -5.75 12.95 -3.64
N ASN A 97 -5.50 13.23 -2.35
CA ASN A 97 -4.56 14.26 -1.91
C ASN A 97 -3.27 13.68 -1.30
N PHE A 98 -3.21 12.36 -1.06
CA PHE A 98 -2.07 11.82 -0.31
C PHE A 98 -0.76 11.91 -1.10
N VAL A 99 -0.79 11.70 -2.41
CA VAL A 99 0.38 11.82 -3.30
C VAL A 99 1.01 13.22 -3.25
N ASP A 100 0.18 14.26 -3.21
CA ASP A 100 0.64 15.65 -3.09
C ASP A 100 1.22 15.98 -1.71
N GLU A 101 0.70 15.35 -0.65
CA GLU A 101 1.25 15.48 0.70
C GLU A 101 2.57 14.73 0.84
N TYR A 102 2.64 13.51 0.31
CA TYR A 102 3.82 12.65 0.33
C TYR A 102 5.02 13.31 -0.35
N GLN A 103 4.79 13.99 -1.47
CA GLN A 103 5.85 14.72 -2.18
C GLN A 103 6.42 15.90 -1.40
N LYS A 104 5.65 16.49 -0.49
CA LYS A 104 6.11 17.62 0.35
C LYS A 104 6.89 17.10 1.56
N ASP A 105 6.48 15.95 2.09
CA ASP A 105 7.14 15.29 3.22
C ASP A 105 7.00 13.76 3.13
N PHE A 106 8.07 13.12 2.64
CA PHE A 106 8.12 11.67 2.45
C PHE A 106 8.20 10.90 3.78
N GLU A 107 8.34 11.56 4.93
CA GLU A 107 8.28 10.90 6.25
C GLU A 107 6.87 10.96 6.86
N ASN A 108 5.98 11.80 6.32
CA ASN A 108 4.62 11.96 6.79
C ASN A 108 3.70 10.83 6.26
N VAL A 109 3.76 9.69 6.95
CA VAL A 109 2.99 8.48 6.61
C VAL A 109 1.83 8.24 7.59
N GLU A 110 1.49 9.25 8.40
CA GLU A 110 0.48 9.13 9.45
C GLU A 110 -0.94 8.94 8.90
N LYS A 111 -1.21 9.26 7.63
CA LYS A 111 -2.54 9.06 7.04
C LYS A 111 -2.66 7.75 6.24
N CYS A 112 -1.57 7.01 6.07
CA CYS A 112 -1.61 5.73 5.37
C CYS A 112 -2.19 4.63 6.28
N THR A 113 -2.99 3.73 5.72
CA THR A 113 -3.31 2.45 6.36
C THR A 113 -2.10 1.54 6.40
N PHE A 114 -1.44 1.40 5.25
CA PHE A 114 -0.15 0.74 5.14
C PHE A 114 0.84 1.66 4.45
N PHE A 115 2.05 1.70 4.98
CA PHE A 115 3.20 2.25 4.28
C PHE A 115 4.30 1.19 4.22
N VAL A 116 4.70 0.79 3.02
CA VAL A 116 5.67 -0.28 2.79
C VAL A 116 6.87 0.27 2.03
N THR A 117 8.06 0.12 2.59
CA THR A 117 9.27 0.75 2.04
C THR A 117 10.53 -0.06 2.36
N LYS A 118 11.57 0.08 1.52
CA LYS A 118 12.90 -0.49 1.78
C LYS A 118 13.75 0.35 2.74
N ARG A 119 13.39 1.61 2.99
CA ARG A 119 14.12 2.47 3.96
C ARG A 119 13.47 2.42 5.33
N LYS A 120 14.29 2.55 6.37
CA LYS A 120 13.81 2.63 7.75
C LYS A 120 13.40 4.07 8.07
N LEU A 121 12.14 4.28 8.44
CA LEU A 121 11.64 5.52 9.02
C LEU A 121 11.86 5.55 10.53
N ASN A 122 12.13 6.74 11.06
CA ASN A 122 12.13 6.99 12.51
C ASN A 122 10.72 7.37 12.99
N HIS A 123 9.78 6.42 12.92
CA HIS A 123 8.37 6.65 13.21
C HIS A 123 7.82 5.71 14.29
N LYS A 124 6.73 6.10 14.96
CA LYS A 124 6.07 5.36 16.06
C LYS A 124 4.90 4.46 15.62
N LEU A 125 4.73 4.21 14.32
CA LEU A 125 3.64 3.36 13.83
C LEU A 125 3.90 1.88 14.15
N PHE A 126 2.84 1.06 14.15
CA PHE A 126 2.98 -0.38 14.33
C PHE A 126 3.84 -0.93 13.20
N TYR A 127 4.87 -1.70 13.57
CA TYR A 127 5.99 -2.04 12.70
C TYR A 127 6.10 -3.54 12.54
N VAL A 128 6.02 -4.00 11.30
CA VAL A 128 6.39 -5.37 10.91
C VAL A 128 7.57 -5.26 9.96
N SER A 129 8.69 -5.92 10.29
CA SER A 129 9.85 -6.01 9.42
C SER A 129 9.92 -7.41 8.85
N GLU A 130 9.98 -7.51 7.53
CA GLU A 130 10.42 -8.72 6.87
C GLU A 130 11.70 -8.41 6.09
N GLN A 131 12.79 -9.08 6.44
CA GLN A 131 14.10 -8.99 5.76
C GLN A 131 14.66 -7.57 5.56
N LYS A 132 14.32 -6.93 4.43
CA LYS A 132 14.78 -5.62 3.96
C LYS A 132 13.65 -4.63 3.71
N THR A 133 12.42 -5.04 4.00
CA THR A 133 11.20 -4.27 3.77
C THR A 133 10.55 -3.97 5.12
N HIS A 134 10.16 -2.72 5.28
CA HIS A 134 9.53 -2.19 6.49
C HIS A 134 8.08 -1.88 6.19
N VAL A 135 7.19 -2.40 7.02
CA VAL A 135 5.75 -2.17 6.94
C VAL A 135 5.33 -1.38 8.17
N TYR A 136 4.75 -0.21 7.92
CA TYR A 136 4.16 0.64 8.94
C TYR A 136 2.65 0.60 8.77
N VAL A 137 1.94 0.18 9.82
CA VAL A 137 0.47 0.06 9.80
C VAL A 137 -0.13 1.10 10.73
N ASN A 138 -1.12 1.86 10.24
CA ASN A 138 -1.87 2.80 11.04
C ASN A 138 -3.33 2.36 11.20
N PHE A 139 -3.77 2.28 12.45
CA PHE A 139 -5.14 1.93 12.82
C PHE A 139 -5.95 3.14 13.32
N LYS A 140 -5.33 4.32 13.45
CA LYS A 140 -5.95 5.48 14.11
C LYS A 140 -6.80 6.34 13.17
N TYR A 141 -6.41 6.41 11.89
CA TYR A 141 -7.01 7.31 10.90
C TYR A 141 -7.63 6.55 9.72
N THR A 142 -7.93 5.28 9.92
CA THR A 142 -8.41 4.36 8.89
C THR A 142 -9.76 3.78 9.34
N SER A 143 -10.57 3.32 8.39
CA SER A 143 -11.80 2.58 8.68
C SER A 143 -11.54 1.31 9.52
N LEU A 144 -10.30 0.81 9.50
CA LEU A 144 -9.84 -0.30 10.36
C LEU A 144 -9.94 0.04 11.86
N LYS A 145 -9.95 1.32 12.25
CA LYS A 145 -10.15 1.74 13.66
C LYS A 145 -11.39 1.12 14.29
N LEU A 146 -12.45 0.91 13.51
CA LEU A 146 -13.71 0.30 13.97
C LEU A 146 -13.52 -1.10 14.59
N TYR A 147 -12.39 -1.75 14.35
CA TYR A 147 -12.03 -3.05 14.92
C TYR A 147 -11.20 -2.96 16.21
N PHE A 148 -10.59 -1.80 16.49
CA PHE A 148 -9.78 -1.55 17.69
C PHE A 148 -10.51 -0.81 18.80
N ASP A 149 -11.69 -0.25 18.53
CA ASP A 149 -12.60 0.23 19.57
C ASP A 149 -13.18 -1.00 20.32
N LEU A 150 -12.36 -1.50 21.26
CA LEU A 150 -12.75 -2.29 22.43
C LEU A 150 -13.22 -1.36 23.55
#